data_AF-A0A0D1CGR8-F1
#
_entry.id   AF-A0A0D1CGR8-F1
#
_cell.length_a   1.000
_cell.length_b   1.000
_cell.length_c   1.000
_cell.angle_alpha   90.00
_cell.angle_beta   90.00
_cell.angle_gamma   90.00
#
_symmetry.space_group_name_H-M   'P 1'
#
loop_
_entity.id
_entity.type
_entity.pdbx_description
1 polymer ?
#
loop_
_entity_poly.entity_id
_entity_poly.type
_entity_poly.pdbx_seq_one_letter_code
_entity_poly.pdbx_strand_id
1 'polypeptide(L)'
;MNSLYNQALRQFSSIQSDISRIDSEGDVGSSTAFGPVTVSLSSLERTIDEYENLAKKELIQSKQDKALNRVAKFRTDYAELSSQLARLKTKGSLCNGSNVSNGASSSTLRSPTSIGTFAQNANRRVSAIAESPFSLHARNPVSSAPSDPLAAYKMNPSAAAMFGTDTSFSARESHALREHSFIQQTEAQLDVFIAQGREVFGNLVEQRGILKATQRRLRDAANTLGLSRSVIGYIERRSTQDNIIFALGALFTLVCFWYIYKWFG
;
A
#
# COMPACT_ATOMS: atom_id res chain seq x y z
N MET A 1 -11.49 -6.97 -16.89
CA MET A 1 -12.46 -5.88 -16.65
C MET A 1 -13.23 -6.01 -15.35
N ASN A 2 -13.99 -7.09 -15.12
CA ASN A 2 -14.87 -7.16 -13.95
C ASN A 2 -14.13 -7.06 -12.60
N SER A 3 -12.92 -7.60 -12.48
CA SER A 3 -12.10 -7.46 -11.27
C SER A 3 -11.73 -5.99 -10.98
N LEU A 4 -11.25 -5.26 -11.99
CA LEU A 4 -10.92 -3.84 -11.88
C LEU A 4 -12.15 -2.99 -11.52
N TYR A 5 -13.30 -3.30 -12.12
CA TYR A 5 -14.56 -2.62 -11.79
C TYR A 5 -14.93 -2.79 -10.30
N ASN A 6 -14.86 -4.01 -9.78
CA ASN A 6 -15.16 -4.28 -8.37
C ASN A 6 -14.11 -3.65 -7.44
N GLN A 7 -12.85 -3.62 -7.84
CA GLN A 7 -11.78 -2.96 -7.11
C GLN A 7 -12.04 -1.45 -7.00
N ALA A 8 -12.33 -0.78 -8.13
CA ALA A 8 -12.67 0.64 -8.16
C ALA A 8 -13.91 0.95 -7.30
N LEU A 9 -14.92 0.07 -7.31
CA LEU A 9 -16.13 0.24 -6.50
C LEU A 9 -15.84 0.17 -4.98
N ARG A 10 -14.96 -0.75 -4.57
CA ARG A 10 -14.52 -0.85 -3.16
C ARG A 10 -13.68 0.35 -2.74
N GLN A 11 -12.74 0.77 -3.59
CA GLN A 11 -11.94 1.97 -3.35
C GLN A 11 -12.82 3.20 -3.20
N PHE A 12 -13.80 3.38 -4.08
CA PHE A 12 -14.79 4.45 -3.99
C PHE A 12 -15.55 4.44 -2.66
N SER A 13 -16.10 3.29 -2.27
CA SER A 13 -16.87 3.15 -1.02
C SER A 13 -16.02 3.44 0.22
N SER A 14 -14.75 2.99 0.22
CA SER A 14 -13.79 3.28 1.29
C SER A 14 -13.49 4.77 1.39
N ILE A 15 -13.21 5.43 0.26
CA ILE A 15 -12.92 6.87 0.22
C ILE A 15 -14.13 7.67 0.71
N GLN A 16 -15.34 7.29 0.32
CA GLN A 16 -16.56 7.96 0.77
C GLN A 16 -16.75 7.83 2.29
N SER A 17 -16.51 6.64 2.85
CA SER A 17 -16.51 6.42 4.30
C SER A 17 -15.44 7.28 4.98
N ASP A 18 -14.20 7.29 4.48
CA ASP A 18 -13.10 8.04 5.08
C ASP A 18 -13.34 9.56 5.03
N ILE A 19 -13.89 10.07 3.94
CA ILE A 19 -14.32 11.48 3.80
C ILE A 19 -15.41 11.80 4.83
N SER A 20 -16.42 10.94 4.97
CA SER A 20 -17.51 11.16 5.94
C SER A 20 -17.02 11.13 7.40
N ARG A 21 -16.04 10.28 7.70
CA ARG A 21 -15.36 10.23 9.00
C ARG A 21 -14.61 11.53 9.28
N ILE A 22 -13.82 12.00 8.31
CA ILE A 22 -13.07 13.26 8.44
C ILE A 22 -14.00 14.47 8.61
N ASP A 23 -15.13 14.50 7.91
CA ASP A 23 -16.11 15.57 8.07
C ASP A 23 -16.78 15.54 9.47
N SER A 24 -17.00 14.34 10.02
CA SER A 24 -17.59 14.14 11.35
C SER A 24 -16.59 14.46 12.48
N GLU A 25 -15.31 14.15 12.30
CA GLU A 25 -14.22 14.40 13.27
C GLU A 25 -13.63 15.83 13.17
N GLY A 26 -14.28 16.73 12.42
CA GLY A 26 -13.79 18.01 11.91
C GLY A 26 -13.28 19.07 12.91
N ASP A 27 -12.97 18.73 14.16
CA ASP A 27 -12.54 19.66 15.20
C ASP A 27 -11.17 19.33 15.85
N VAL A 28 -10.59 18.13 15.66
CA VAL A 28 -9.40 17.72 16.48
C VAL A 28 -8.19 17.15 15.70
N GLY A 29 -8.28 16.81 14.41
CA GLY A 29 -7.24 15.98 13.74
C GLY A 29 -6.68 16.40 12.36
N SER A 30 -6.86 17.64 11.93
CA SER A 30 -7.06 17.96 10.50
C SER A 30 -5.81 18.21 9.61
N SER A 31 -4.67 17.57 9.83
CA SER A 31 -3.54 17.64 8.86
C SER A 31 -3.00 16.27 8.46
N THR A 32 -2.95 15.33 9.41
CA THR A 32 -2.48 13.96 9.17
C THR A 32 -3.57 13.05 8.59
N ALA A 33 -4.86 13.35 8.81
CA ALA A 33 -5.98 12.55 8.33
C ALA A 33 -6.20 12.65 6.80
N PHE A 34 -5.80 13.76 6.17
CA PHE A 34 -5.94 13.95 4.73
C PHE A 34 -4.95 13.13 3.89
N GLY A 35 -3.77 12.80 4.44
CA GLY A 35 -2.72 12.06 3.72
C GLY A 35 -3.20 10.72 3.15
N PRO A 36 -3.76 9.82 3.98
CA PRO A 36 -4.30 8.54 3.51
C PRO A 36 -5.36 8.68 2.42
N VAL A 37 -6.31 9.62 2.59
CA VAL A 37 -7.38 9.84 1.62
C VAL A 37 -6.83 10.35 0.28
N THR A 38 -5.87 11.29 0.30
CA THR A 38 -5.23 11.77 -0.94
C THR A 38 -4.50 10.66 -1.70
N VAL A 39 -3.83 9.74 -0.99
CA VAL A 39 -3.17 8.58 -1.61
C VAL A 39 -4.19 7.62 -2.21
N SER A 40 -5.27 7.31 -1.50
CA SER A 40 -6.34 6.44 -1.99
C SER A 40 -7.05 7.03 -3.22
N LEU A 41 -7.18 8.36 -3.28
CA LEU A 41 -7.73 9.08 -4.43
C LEU A 41 -6.83 8.94 -5.67
N SER A 42 -5.51 9.14 -5.54
CA SER A 42 -4.57 8.91 -6.65
C SER A 42 -4.50 7.43 -7.07
N SER A 43 -4.71 6.49 -6.14
CA SER A 43 -4.82 5.06 -6.46
C SER A 43 -6.08 4.77 -7.29
N LEU A 44 -7.23 5.35 -6.91
CA LEU A 44 -8.48 5.23 -7.66
C LEU A 44 -8.32 5.77 -9.09
N GLU A 45 -7.69 6.94 -9.27
CA GLU A 45 -7.40 7.52 -10.59
C GLU A 45 -6.65 6.53 -11.50
N ARG A 46 -5.58 5.91 -11.00
CA ARG A 46 -4.83 4.89 -11.74
C ARG A 46 -5.69 3.69 -12.12
N THR A 47 -6.55 3.21 -11.21
CA THR A 47 -7.44 2.08 -11.53
C THR A 47 -8.50 2.44 -12.59
N ILE A 48 -8.98 3.69 -12.59
CA ILE A 48 -9.90 4.20 -13.62
C ILE A 48 -9.18 4.24 -14.96
N ASP A 49 -7.95 4.75 -15.01
CA ASP A 49 -7.14 4.81 -16.23
C ASP A 49 -6.84 3.39 -16.78
N GLU A 50 -6.49 2.44 -15.89
CA GLU A 50 -6.30 1.04 -16.28
C GLU A 50 -7.60 0.41 -16.82
N TYR A 51 -8.74 0.69 -16.18
CA TYR A 51 -10.04 0.20 -16.61
C TYR A 51 -10.45 0.80 -17.96
N GLU A 52 -10.17 2.09 -18.20
CA GLU A 52 -10.40 2.77 -19.46
C GLU A 52 -9.52 2.23 -20.58
N ASN A 53 -8.23 1.99 -20.32
CA ASN A 53 -7.31 1.39 -21.29
C ASN A 53 -7.78 -0.02 -21.68
N LEU A 54 -8.26 -0.80 -20.72
CA LEU A 54 -8.88 -2.10 -21.00
C LEU A 54 -10.16 -1.93 -21.83
N ALA A 55 -11.02 -0.96 -21.49
CA ALA A 55 -12.27 -0.65 -22.20
C ALA A 55 -12.03 -0.36 -23.69
N LYS A 56 -11.02 0.47 -23.98
CA LYS A 56 -10.62 0.82 -25.35
C LYS A 56 -10.09 -0.38 -26.15
N LYS A 57 -9.48 -1.37 -25.47
CA LYS A 57 -8.92 -2.58 -26.09
C LYS A 57 -9.95 -3.71 -26.27
N GLU A 58 -11.16 -3.58 -25.74
CA GLU A 58 -12.19 -4.60 -25.88
C GLU A 58 -12.72 -4.65 -27.32
N LEU A 59 -12.62 -5.83 -27.94
CA LEU A 59 -13.01 -6.05 -29.34
C LEU A 59 -14.54 -6.14 -29.54
N ILE A 60 -15.30 -6.38 -28.47
CA ILE A 60 -16.75 -6.52 -28.53
C ILE A 60 -17.39 -5.16 -28.23
N GLN A 61 -17.93 -4.50 -29.26
CA GLN A 61 -18.51 -3.16 -29.17
C GLN A 61 -19.51 -3.01 -28.02
N SER A 62 -20.45 -3.95 -27.86
CA SER A 62 -21.46 -3.87 -26.79
C SER A 62 -20.89 -3.98 -25.37
N LYS A 63 -19.74 -4.64 -25.19
CA LYS A 63 -19.03 -4.70 -23.90
C LYS A 63 -18.17 -3.48 -23.69
N GLN A 64 -17.53 -2.99 -24.76
CA GLN A 64 -16.79 -1.74 -24.76
C GLN A 64 -17.70 -0.57 -24.35
N ASP A 65 -18.87 -0.42 -24.97
CA ASP A 65 -19.81 0.67 -24.67
C ASP A 65 -20.27 0.63 -23.20
N LYS A 66 -20.53 -0.58 -22.66
CA LYS A 66 -20.85 -0.75 -21.23
C LYS A 66 -19.66 -0.38 -20.33
N ALA A 67 -18.46 -0.75 -20.71
CA ALA A 67 -17.25 -0.42 -19.95
C ALA A 67 -16.97 1.09 -19.98
N LEU A 68 -17.12 1.75 -21.13
CA LEU A 68 -16.95 3.20 -21.28
C LEU A 68 -18.00 3.99 -20.49
N ASN A 69 -19.26 3.54 -20.48
CA ASN A 69 -20.28 4.14 -19.61
C ASN A 69 -19.91 4.03 -18.13
N ARG A 70 -19.34 2.90 -17.70
CA ARG A 70 -18.85 2.73 -16.32
C ARG A 70 -17.64 3.63 -16.03
N VAL A 71 -16.72 3.79 -16.98
CA VAL A 71 -15.60 4.74 -16.86
C VAL A 71 -16.11 6.16 -16.69
N ALA A 72 -17.06 6.59 -17.54
CA ALA A 72 -17.65 7.92 -17.46
C ALA A 72 -18.27 8.18 -16.09
N LYS A 73 -19.01 7.20 -15.54
CA LYS A 73 -19.52 7.27 -14.17
C LYS A 73 -18.41 7.39 -13.13
N PHE A 74 -17.36 6.57 -13.21
CA PHE A 74 -16.25 6.68 -12.26
C PHE A 74 -15.50 8.03 -12.35
N ARG A 75 -15.44 8.65 -13.54
CA ARG A 75 -14.86 9.99 -13.71
C ARG A 75 -15.70 11.06 -13.03
N THR A 76 -17.03 10.99 -13.15
CA THR A 76 -17.93 11.91 -12.42
C THR A 76 -17.81 11.72 -10.91
N ASP A 77 -17.80 10.46 -10.46
CA ASP A 77 -17.67 10.10 -9.05
C ASP A 77 -16.33 10.58 -8.46
N TYR A 78 -15.23 10.45 -9.21
CA TYR A 78 -13.92 10.98 -8.82
C TYR A 78 -13.89 12.51 -8.72
N ALA A 79 -14.50 13.21 -9.67
CA ALA A 79 -14.60 14.66 -9.63
C ALA A 79 -15.37 15.15 -8.40
N GLU A 80 -16.44 14.43 -8.01
CA GLU A 80 -17.18 14.73 -6.80
C GLU A 80 -16.32 14.53 -5.54
N LEU A 81 -15.67 13.37 -5.39
CA LEU A 81 -14.81 13.07 -4.23
C LEU A 81 -13.65 14.08 -4.09
N SER A 82 -13.01 14.45 -5.21
CA SER A 82 -11.94 15.44 -5.19
C SER A 82 -12.44 16.82 -4.75
N SER A 83 -13.66 17.21 -5.15
CA SER A 83 -14.29 18.46 -4.70
C SER A 83 -14.62 18.44 -3.20
N GLN A 84 -15.08 17.30 -2.67
CA GLN A 84 -15.37 17.12 -1.24
C GLN A 84 -14.09 17.23 -0.40
N LEU A 85 -13.00 16.59 -0.85
CA LEU A 85 -11.70 16.68 -0.19
C LEU A 85 -11.18 18.12 -0.20
N ALA A 86 -11.28 18.82 -1.33
CA ALA A 86 -10.89 20.23 -1.41
C ALA A 86 -11.67 21.10 -0.42
N ARG A 87 -12.99 20.91 -0.31
CA ARG A 87 -13.85 21.62 0.66
C ARG A 87 -13.44 21.34 2.10
N LEU A 88 -13.18 20.07 2.43
CA LEU A 88 -12.75 19.67 3.77
C LEU A 88 -11.37 20.23 4.12
N LYS A 89 -10.43 20.23 3.17
CA LYS A 89 -9.10 20.83 3.37
C LYS A 89 -9.20 22.34 3.61
N THR A 90 -10.05 23.05 2.88
CA THR A 90 -10.31 24.47 3.10
C THR A 90 -10.97 24.71 4.46
N LYS A 91 -11.99 23.92 4.83
CA LYS A 91 -12.64 23.94 6.16
C LYS A 91 -11.61 23.73 7.28
N GLY A 92 -10.74 22.72 7.17
CA GLY A 92 -9.67 22.41 8.12
C GLY A 92 -8.55 23.46 8.19
N SER A 93 -8.25 24.15 7.08
CA SER A 93 -7.24 25.21 7.05
C SER A 93 -7.75 26.53 7.66
N LEU A 94 -9.05 26.81 7.56
CA LEU A 94 -9.69 27.99 8.15
C LEU A 94 -9.72 27.95 9.68
N CYS A 95 -9.94 26.78 10.30
CA CYS A 95 -9.91 26.65 11.76
C CYS A 95 -8.49 26.67 12.36
N ASN A 96 -7.46 26.24 11.61
CA ASN A 96 -6.06 26.27 12.07
C ASN A 96 -5.36 27.65 11.89
N GLY A 97 -5.97 28.59 11.17
CA GLY A 97 -5.43 29.94 10.92
C GLY A 97 -5.58 30.95 12.07
N SER A 98 -6.24 30.57 13.16
CA SER A 98 -6.64 31.49 14.25
C SER A 98 -5.56 31.76 15.32
N ASN A 99 -4.34 31.20 15.19
CA ASN A 99 -3.32 31.22 16.25
C ASN A 99 -1.98 31.88 15.89
N VAL A 100 -1.92 32.71 14.83
CA VAL A 100 -0.68 33.43 14.45
C VAL A 100 -0.90 34.94 14.34
N SER A 101 -1.46 35.54 15.39
CA SER A 101 -1.47 37.00 15.54
C SER A 101 -1.42 37.40 17.01
N ASN A 102 -0.28 37.19 17.67
CA ASN A 102 0.14 38.05 18.78
C ASN A 102 1.61 37.81 19.16
N GLY A 103 2.44 38.85 19.05
CA GLY A 103 3.81 38.84 19.56
C GLY A 103 4.81 39.65 18.75
N ALA A 104 4.56 40.95 18.58
CA ALA A 104 5.61 41.91 18.26
C ALA A 104 6.39 42.28 19.54
N SER A 105 7.67 42.65 19.38
CA SER A 105 8.69 43.07 20.38
C SER A 105 9.51 41.90 20.95
N SER A 106 10.85 41.85 20.97
CA SER A 106 11.87 42.90 21.01
C SER A 106 13.28 42.34 20.72
N SER A 107 14.05 43.06 19.90
CA SER A 107 15.49 43.38 20.00
C SER A 107 16.56 42.38 20.51
N THR A 108 17.65 42.35 19.71
CA THR A 108 19.10 42.43 20.08
C THR A 108 19.95 41.18 20.37
N LEU A 109 20.89 40.94 19.42
CA LEU A 109 22.30 40.51 19.52
C LEU A 109 22.85 39.89 20.83
N ARG A 110 23.49 38.72 20.73
CA ARG A 110 24.97 38.52 20.90
C ARG A 110 25.36 37.03 20.97
N SER A 111 26.39 36.66 20.22
CA SER A 111 27.42 35.66 20.58
C SER A 111 28.71 36.44 20.97
N PRO A 112 29.89 35.87 21.36
CA PRO A 112 30.35 34.47 21.49
C PRO A 112 31.29 34.17 22.73
N THR A 113 31.99 33.02 22.72
CA THR A 113 33.22 32.62 23.50
C THR A 113 33.04 32.30 25.00
N SER A 114 33.67 31.31 25.67
CA SER A 114 34.75 30.34 25.40
C SER A 114 34.87 29.29 26.54
N ILE A 115 35.19 28.02 26.21
CA ILE A 115 35.98 26.99 26.95
C ILE A 115 35.51 26.56 28.37
N GLY A 116 35.26 25.31 28.75
CA GLY A 116 35.40 23.98 28.12
C GLY A 116 35.04 22.86 29.13
N THR A 117 34.88 21.61 28.63
CA THR A 117 34.63 20.31 29.35
C THR A 117 33.28 20.23 30.10
N PHE A 118 32.32 19.34 29.79
CA PHE A 118 32.39 17.89 29.67
C PHE A 118 31.28 17.31 28.75
N ALA A 119 31.67 16.29 27.97
CA ALA A 119 30.96 15.07 27.57
C ALA A 119 29.44 15.02 27.23
N GLN A 120 29.18 14.36 26.10
CA GLN A 120 27.95 13.64 25.70
C GLN A 120 26.74 14.47 25.25
N ASN A 121 26.53 14.58 23.93
CA ASN A 121 25.57 13.72 23.23
C ASN A 121 25.56 14.03 21.72
N ALA A 122 26.14 13.14 20.91
CA ALA A 122 26.01 13.15 19.46
C ALA A 122 24.91 12.15 19.09
N ASN A 123 23.80 12.62 18.53
CA ASN A 123 23.07 11.90 17.48
C ASN A 123 22.00 12.80 16.85
N ARG A 124 22.44 13.63 15.89
CA ARG A 124 21.65 13.84 14.68
C ARG A 124 21.72 12.56 13.87
N ARG A 125 20.58 11.93 13.56
CA ARG A 125 20.48 11.03 12.40
C ARG A 125 19.18 11.27 11.64
N VAL A 126 19.37 11.84 10.45
CA VAL A 126 18.53 11.64 9.27
C VAL A 126 18.41 10.13 9.03
N SER A 127 17.20 9.64 8.79
CA SER A 127 17.01 8.29 8.23
C SER A 127 15.98 8.37 7.10
N ALA A 128 16.50 8.42 5.88
CA ALA A 128 15.82 7.95 4.69
C ALA A 128 16.10 6.44 4.61
N ILE A 129 15.09 5.60 4.76
CA ILE A 129 15.18 4.16 4.51
C ILE A 129 13.93 3.74 3.74
N ALA A 130 14.19 3.02 2.65
CA ALA A 130 13.27 2.50 1.66
C ALA A 130 12.01 1.83 2.27
N GLU A 131 10.84 2.32 1.89
CA GLU A 131 9.56 1.67 2.18
C GLU A 131 9.29 0.59 1.12
N SER A 132 9.40 -0.66 1.54
CA SER A 132 8.91 -1.80 0.77
C SER A 132 7.37 -1.89 0.89
N PRO A 133 6.64 -2.24 -0.18
CA PRO A 133 5.17 -2.15 -0.26
C PRO A 133 4.40 -3.18 0.60
N PHE A 134 5.06 -3.85 1.55
CA PHE A 134 4.47 -4.89 2.42
C PHE A 134 4.53 -4.56 3.92
N SER A 135 4.93 -3.35 4.31
CA SER A 135 4.96 -2.97 5.74
C SER A 135 3.56 -2.59 6.23
N LEU A 136 2.98 -3.45 7.07
CA LEU A 136 1.73 -3.23 7.77
C LEU A 136 1.83 -1.98 8.65
N HIS A 137 0.82 -1.10 8.50
CA HIS A 137 0.70 0.17 9.16
C HIS A 137 0.48 -0.02 10.68
N ALA A 138 1.53 0.16 11.48
CA ALA A 138 1.41 0.57 12.87
C ALA A 138 1.68 2.09 12.93
N ARG A 139 0.70 2.89 12.51
CA ARG A 139 0.78 4.35 12.56
C ARG A 139 -0.14 4.86 13.67
N ASN A 140 0.41 5.02 14.87
CA ASN A 140 -0.16 5.93 15.87
C ASN A 140 0.98 6.70 16.55
N PRO A 141 1.00 8.04 16.55
CA PRO A 141 1.93 8.81 17.34
C PRO A 141 1.29 9.08 18.69
N VAL A 142 1.52 8.20 19.67
CA VAL A 142 1.33 8.55 21.08
C VAL A 142 2.71 8.67 21.70
N SER A 143 3.02 9.90 22.11
CA SER A 143 4.04 10.22 23.09
C SER A 143 3.64 9.60 24.43
N SER A 144 3.75 8.29 24.55
CA SER A 144 3.96 7.65 25.83
C SER A 144 4.78 6.39 25.56
N ALA A 145 5.75 6.20 26.43
CA ALA A 145 6.65 5.05 26.49
C ALA A 145 5.91 3.74 26.18
N PRO A 146 6.63 2.72 25.64
CA PRO A 146 6.04 1.41 25.35
C PRO A 146 5.17 0.99 26.52
N SER A 147 3.90 0.67 26.26
CA SER A 147 2.90 0.29 27.25
C SER A 147 3.38 -0.95 27.99
N ASP A 148 4.16 -0.69 29.03
CA ASP A 148 4.64 -1.65 30.00
C ASP A 148 3.37 -2.09 30.74
N PRO A 149 2.89 -3.33 30.57
CA PRO A 149 1.62 -3.79 31.16
C PRO A 149 1.62 -3.74 32.70
N LEU A 150 2.80 -3.52 33.29
CA LEU A 150 3.03 -3.29 34.71
C LEU A 150 2.85 -1.83 35.15
N ALA A 151 2.63 -0.87 34.23
CA ALA A 151 2.44 0.54 34.57
C ALA A 151 1.18 0.77 35.42
N ALA A 152 0.14 -0.06 35.24
CA ALA A 152 -1.06 -0.05 36.09
C ALA A 152 -0.76 -0.41 37.55
N TYR A 153 0.32 -1.16 37.83
CA TYR A 153 0.70 -1.55 39.20
C TYR A 153 1.61 -0.53 39.89
N LYS A 154 2.16 0.44 39.17
CA LYS A 154 3.04 1.46 39.77
C LYS A 154 2.17 2.50 40.47
N MET A 155 2.16 2.48 41.81
CA MET A 155 1.60 3.57 42.60
C MET A 155 2.34 4.88 42.30
N ASN A 156 1.60 5.98 42.14
CA ASN A 156 2.18 7.30 42.03
C ASN A 156 2.94 7.59 43.34
N PRO A 157 4.24 7.95 43.32
CA PRO A 157 5.03 8.15 44.53
C PRO A 157 4.43 9.20 45.49
N SER A 158 3.65 10.15 44.98
CA SER A 158 2.91 11.13 45.77
C SER A 158 1.68 10.56 46.51
N ALA A 159 1.08 9.46 46.03
CA ALA A 159 0.00 8.77 46.73
C ALA A 159 0.52 7.89 47.87
N ALA A 160 1.74 7.36 47.75
CA ALA A 160 2.39 6.55 48.79
C ALA A 160 2.81 7.36 50.01
N ALA A 161 3.02 8.67 49.87
CA ALA A 161 3.46 9.55 50.95
C ALA A 161 2.31 10.13 51.81
N MET A 162 1.05 10.05 51.36
CA MET A 162 -0.08 10.72 52.03
C MET A 162 -0.93 9.78 52.90
N PHE A 163 -0.82 8.46 52.72
CA PHE A 163 -1.67 7.47 53.41
C PHE A 163 -0.81 6.59 54.32
N GLY A 164 -0.48 7.11 55.50
CA GLY A 164 0.20 6.37 56.56
C GLY A 164 -0.78 5.55 57.41
N THR A 165 -0.33 4.34 57.79
CA THR A 165 -0.74 3.51 58.95
C THR A 165 -2.04 2.70 58.96
N ASP A 166 -3.03 2.89 58.08
CA ASP A 166 -4.30 2.11 58.13
C ASP A 166 -4.55 1.23 56.86
N THR A 167 -3.48 0.97 56.11
CA THR A 167 -3.48 0.72 54.66
C THR A 167 -3.82 -0.70 54.20
N SER A 168 -4.16 -1.63 55.10
CA SER A 168 -4.36 -3.03 54.67
C SER A 168 -5.72 -3.30 54.00
N PHE A 169 -6.77 -2.56 54.36
CA PHE A 169 -8.11 -2.73 53.77
C PHE A 169 -8.30 -1.83 52.53
N SER A 170 -7.94 -0.54 52.61
CA SER A 170 -8.00 0.39 51.46
C SER A 170 -7.06 0.02 50.32
N ALA A 171 -5.87 -0.54 50.59
CA ALA A 171 -5.00 -1.01 49.51
C ALA A 171 -5.62 -2.18 48.74
N ARG A 172 -6.27 -3.12 49.43
CA ARG A 172 -6.96 -4.26 48.80
C ARG A 172 -8.17 -3.81 47.98
N GLU A 173 -8.96 -2.88 48.50
CA GLU A 173 -10.10 -2.31 47.78
C GLU A 173 -9.66 -1.55 46.52
N SER A 174 -8.61 -0.73 46.64
CA SER A 174 -8.02 -0.02 45.49
C SER A 174 -7.40 -0.96 44.45
N HIS A 175 -6.90 -2.14 44.89
CA HIS A 175 -6.39 -3.19 44.01
C HIS A 175 -7.52 -3.89 43.26
N ALA A 176 -8.61 -4.23 43.96
CA ALA A 176 -9.78 -4.88 43.35
C ALA A 176 -10.47 -3.98 42.30
N LEU A 177 -10.60 -2.68 42.57
CA LEU A 177 -11.15 -1.73 41.60
C LEU A 177 -10.25 -1.57 40.37
N ARG A 178 -8.93 -1.57 40.58
CA ARG A 178 -7.97 -1.47 39.47
C ARG A 178 -7.93 -2.75 38.64
N GLU A 179 -8.00 -3.92 39.26
CA GLU A 179 -8.17 -5.21 38.56
C GLU A 179 -9.45 -5.22 37.72
N HIS A 180 -10.56 -4.75 38.26
CA HIS A 180 -11.82 -4.69 37.51
C HIS A 180 -11.72 -3.75 36.30
N SER A 181 -11.09 -2.58 36.46
CA SER A 181 -10.85 -1.65 35.34
C SER A 181 -9.88 -2.21 34.29
N PHE A 182 -8.88 -2.98 34.74
CA PHE A 182 -7.91 -3.64 33.88
C PHE A 182 -8.55 -4.77 33.09
N ILE A 183 -9.43 -5.57 33.70
CA ILE A 183 -10.17 -6.64 33.04
C ILE A 183 -11.07 -6.05 31.95
N GLN A 184 -11.80 -4.98 32.25
CA GLN A 184 -12.67 -4.31 31.28
C GLN A 184 -11.87 -3.69 30.12
N GLN A 185 -10.74 -3.05 30.39
CA GLN A 185 -9.87 -2.52 29.34
C GLN A 185 -9.24 -3.62 28.50
N THR A 186 -8.88 -4.74 29.13
CA THR A 186 -8.28 -5.89 28.43
C THR A 186 -9.32 -6.58 27.54
N GLU A 187 -10.56 -6.74 28.00
CA GLU A 187 -11.64 -7.31 27.19
C GLU A 187 -11.90 -6.46 25.94
N ALA A 188 -12.03 -5.14 26.10
CA ALA A 188 -12.20 -4.23 24.97
C ALA A 188 -11.01 -4.27 23.99
N GLN A 189 -9.77 -4.40 24.49
CA GLN A 189 -8.59 -4.52 23.63
C GLN A 189 -8.53 -5.88 22.92
N LEU A 190 -8.90 -6.97 23.60
CA LEU A 190 -8.97 -8.31 23.00
C LEU A 190 -10.00 -8.36 21.86
N ASP A 191 -11.16 -7.73 22.03
CA ASP A 191 -12.18 -7.65 20.98
C ASP A 191 -11.68 -6.90 19.74
N VAL A 192 -10.95 -5.81 19.93
CA VAL A 192 -10.29 -5.07 18.84
C VAL A 192 -9.25 -5.95 18.14
N PHE A 193 -8.43 -6.71 18.89
CA PHE A 193 -7.47 -7.64 18.30
C PHE A 193 -8.14 -8.81 17.56
N ILE A 194 -9.28 -9.31 18.04
CA ILE A 194 -10.06 -10.35 17.37
C ILE A 194 -10.66 -9.80 16.08
N ALA A 195 -11.22 -8.58 16.09
CA ALA A 195 -11.75 -7.92 14.91
C ALA A 195 -10.65 -7.70 13.86
N GLN A 196 -9.50 -7.19 14.28
CA GLN A 196 -8.31 -7.03 13.43
C GLN A 196 -7.81 -8.37 12.89
N GLY A 197 -7.78 -9.41 13.72
CA GLY A 197 -7.42 -10.76 13.31
C GLY A 197 -8.34 -11.30 12.21
N ARG A 198 -9.66 -11.13 12.35
CA ARG A 198 -10.65 -11.54 11.35
C ARG A 198 -10.48 -10.80 10.02
N GLU A 199 -10.19 -9.51 10.08
CA GLU A 199 -9.90 -8.70 8.88
C GLU A 199 -8.63 -9.18 8.17
N VAL A 200 -7.55 -9.44 8.92
CA VAL A 200 -6.29 -9.97 8.38
C VAL A 200 -6.50 -11.35 7.76
N PHE A 201 -7.23 -12.26 8.42
CA PHE A 201 -7.56 -13.56 7.85
C PHE A 201 -8.40 -13.42 6.57
N GLY A 202 -9.35 -12.48 6.53
CA GLY A 202 -10.10 -12.15 5.32
C GLY A 202 -9.19 -11.73 4.17
N ASN A 203 -8.23 -10.86 4.45
CA ASN A 203 -7.24 -10.39 3.47
C ASN A 203 -6.33 -11.52 2.98
N LEU A 204 -5.85 -12.40 3.87
CA LEU A 204 -5.05 -13.57 3.49
C LEU A 204 -5.82 -14.55 2.60
N VAL A 205 -7.12 -14.76 2.87
CA VAL A 205 -7.99 -15.59 2.03
C VAL A 205 -8.17 -14.96 0.65
N GLU A 206 -8.30 -13.65 0.56
CA GLU A 206 -8.41 -12.93 -0.71
C GLU A 206 -7.08 -12.95 -1.49
N GLN A 207 -5.94 -12.77 -0.82
CA GLN A 207 -4.59 -12.88 -1.40
C GLN A 207 -4.30 -14.28 -1.94
N ARG A 208 -4.83 -15.33 -1.31
CA ARG A 208 -4.76 -16.71 -1.85
C ARG A 208 -5.39 -16.80 -3.25
N GLY A 209 -6.41 -15.99 -3.54
CA GLY A 209 -6.99 -15.88 -4.88
C GLY A 209 -6.00 -15.32 -5.91
N ILE A 210 -5.24 -14.29 -5.53
CA ILE A 210 -4.21 -13.67 -6.36
C ILE A 210 -3.08 -14.66 -6.65
N LEU A 211 -2.57 -15.34 -5.62
CA LEU A 211 -1.52 -16.36 -5.77
C LEU A 211 -1.96 -17.52 -6.66
N LYS A 212 -3.21 -17.98 -6.55
CA LYS A 212 -3.77 -18.99 -7.47
C LYS A 212 -3.88 -18.47 -8.90
N ALA A 213 -4.25 -17.22 -9.11
CA ALA A 213 -4.31 -16.62 -10.44
C ALA A 213 -2.92 -16.50 -11.06
N THR A 214 -1.91 -16.06 -10.29
CA THR A 214 -0.50 -16.02 -10.71
C THR A 214 0.02 -17.42 -11.01
N GLN A 215 -0.24 -18.41 -10.16
CA GLN A 215 0.13 -19.81 -10.40
C GLN A 215 -0.50 -20.36 -11.68
N ARG A 216 -1.76 -20.02 -11.96
CA ARG A 216 -2.45 -20.43 -13.19
C ARG A 216 -1.77 -19.81 -14.40
N ARG A 217 -1.48 -18.50 -14.37
CA ARG A 217 -0.72 -17.80 -15.41
C ARG A 217 0.69 -18.35 -15.60
N LEU A 218 1.37 -18.74 -14.52
CA LEU A 218 2.71 -19.35 -14.58
C LEU A 218 2.66 -20.74 -15.21
N ARG A 219 1.64 -21.55 -14.89
CA ARG A 219 1.43 -22.87 -15.50
C ARG A 219 1.07 -22.74 -16.99
N ASP A 220 0.23 -21.76 -17.32
CA ASP A 220 -0.14 -21.45 -18.71
C ASP A 220 1.10 -20.95 -19.48
N ALA A 221 1.87 -20.04 -18.89
CA ALA A 221 3.13 -19.55 -19.45
C ALA A 221 4.16 -20.68 -19.63
N ALA A 222 4.30 -21.59 -18.66
CA ALA A 222 5.16 -22.76 -18.76
C ALA A 222 4.73 -23.70 -19.89
N ASN A 223 3.42 -23.94 -20.06
CA ASN A 223 2.90 -24.68 -21.21
C ASN A 223 3.18 -23.97 -22.54
N THR A 224 3.05 -22.64 -22.61
CA THR A 224 3.38 -21.89 -23.83
C THR A 224 4.88 -21.77 -24.09
N LEU A 225 5.72 -21.76 -23.06
CA LEU A 225 7.18 -21.76 -23.17
C LEU A 225 7.70 -23.14 -23.59
N GLY A 226 7.03 -24.22 -23.14
CA GLY A 226 7.25 -25.58 -23.64
C GLY A 226 6.90 -25.71 -25.12
N LEU A 227 5.77 -25.15 -25.54
CA LEU A 227 5.39 -25.02 -26.96
C LEU A 227 6.38 -24.14 -27.75
N SER A 228 6.89 -23.04 -27.17
CA SER A 228 7.91 -22.18 -27.78
C SER A 228 9.20 -22.95 -28.06
N ARG A 229 9.62 -23.88 -27.17
CA ARG A 229 10.77 -24.76 -27.42
C ARG A 229 10.52 -25.69 -28.62
N SER A 230 9.31 -26.21 -28.78
CA SER A 230 8.92 -27.00 -29.97
C SER A 230 8.87 -26.16 -31.24
N VAL A 231 8.41 -24.90 -31.16
CA VAL A 231 8.43 -23.95 -32.29
C VAL A 231 9.87 -23.55 -32.65
N ILE A 232 10.75 -23.33 -31.67
CA ILE A 232 12.18 -23.07 -31.86
C ILE A 232 12.83 -24.24 -32.62
N GLY A 233 12.55 -25.48 -32.20
CA GLY A 233 13.08 -26.67 -32.86
C GLY A 233 12.51 -26.87 -34.27
N TYR A 234 11.25 -26.51 -34.50
CA TYR A 234 10.63 -26.54 -35.82
C TYR A 234 11.28 -25.53 -36.78
N ILE A 235 11.64 -24.34 -36.29
CA ILE A 235 12.37 -23.31 -37.06
C ILE A 235 13.78 -23.81 -37.42
N GLU A 236 14.50 -24.40 -36.48
CA GLU A 236 15.85 -24.91 -36.70
C GLU A 236 15.88 -26.10 -37.68
N ARG A 237 14.87 -26.97 -37.61
CA ARG A 237 14.71 -28.09 -38.56
C ARG A 237 14.45 -27.60 -39.99
N ARG A 238 13.71 -26.50 -40.17
CA ARG A 238 13.47 -25.92 -41.50
C ARG A 238 14.75 -25.34 -42.11
N SER A 239 15.59 -24.69 -41.31
CA SER A 239 16.90 -24.15 -41.75
C SER A 239 17.88 -25.26 -42.15
N THR A 240 17.96 -26.32 -41.35
CA THR A 240 18.80 -27.48 -41.67
C THR A 240 18.30 -28.24 -42.91
N GLN A 241 16.99 -28.37 -43.09
CA GLN A 241 16.41 -28.96 -44.29
C GLN A 241 16.69 -28.13 -45.55
N ASP A 242 16.67 -26.80 -45.45
CA ASP A 242 17.01 -25.90 -46.56
C ASP A 242 18.49 -26.04 -46.96
N ASN A 243 19.39 -26.16 -45.99
CA ASN A 243 20.82 -26.38 -46.24
C ASN A 243 21.07 -27.75 -46.92
N ILE A 244 20.29 -28.78 -46.57
CA ILE A 244 20.34 -30.09 -47.25
C ILE A 244 19.85 -29.99 -48.70
N ILE A 245 18.77 -29.24 -48.95
CA ILE A 245 18.23 -29.03 -50.31
C ILE A 245 19.26 -28.29 -51.18
N PHE A 246 19.92 -27.28 -50.61
CA PHE A 246 21.00 -26.55 -51.28
C PHE A 246 22.20 -27.47 -51.61
N ALA A 247 22.66 -28.26 -50.65
CA ALA A 247 23.77 -29.19 -50.87
C ALA A 247 23.46 -30.27 -51.92
N LEU A 248 22.23 -30.79 -51.93
CA LEU A 248 21.75 -31.72 -52.97
C LEU A 248 21.75 -31.07 -54.36
N GLY A 249 21.26 -29.83 -54.46
CA GLY A 249 21.30 -29.07 -55.72
C GLY A 249 22.72 -28.82 -56.22
N ALA A 250 23.64 -28.46 -55.32
CA ALA A 250 25.05 -28.25 -55.64
C ALA A 250 25.76 -29.53 -56.10
N LEU A 251 25.46 -30.67 -55.48
CA LEU A 251 26.01 -31.96 -55.89
C LEU A 251 25.47 -32.38 -57.27
N PHE A 252 24.17 -32.20 -57.50
CA PHE A 252 23.54 -32.52 -58.77
C PHE A 252 24.15 -31.73 -59.93
N THR A 253 24.37 -30.42 -59.77
CA THR A 253 24.99 -29.60 -60.80
C THR A 253 26.44 -30.01 -61.07
N LEU A 254 27.20 -30.38 -60.04
CA LEU A 254 28.56 -30.89 -60.18
C LEU A 254 28.61 -32.23 -60.95
N VAL A 255 27.66 -33.14 -60.68
CA VAL A 255 27.52 -34.40 -61.43
C VAL A 255 27.20 -34.13 -62.91
N CYS A 256 26.28 -33.19 -63.21
CA CYS A 256 26.01 -32.80 -64.59
C CYS A 256 27.26 -32.25 -65.28
N PHE A 257 28.04 -31.41 -64.60
CA PHE A 257 29.28 -30.85 -65.13
C PHE A 257 30.33 -31.93 -65.40
N TRP A 258 30.46 -32.91 -64.50
CA TRP A 258 31.35 -34.06 -64.67
C TRP A 258 30.95 -34.92 -65.88
N TYR A 259 29.65 -35.18 -66.06
CA TYR A 259 29.15 -35.91 -67.23
C TYR A 259 29.43 -35.19 -68.55
N ILE A 260 29.28 -33.86 -68.58
CA ILE A 260 29.62 -33.06 -69.76
C ILE A 260 31.12 -33.16 -70.06
N TYR A 261 31.97 -32.97 -69.05
CA TYR A 261 33.42 -33.06 -69.24
C TYR A 261 33.86 -34.43 -69.75
N LYS A 262 33.28 -35.52 -69.21
CA LYS A 262 33.63 -36.90 -69.61
C LYS A 262 33.07 -37.33 -70.96
N TRP A 263 32.06 -36.64 -71.49
CA TRP A 263 31.44 -36.98 -72.77
C TRP A 263 31.94 -36.08 -73.92
N PHE A 264 32.37 -34.86 -73.61
CA PHE A 264 32.90 -33.89 -74.57
C PHE A 264 34.44 -33.74 -74.56
N GLY A 265 35.13 -34.33 -73.57
CA GLY A 265 36.58 -34.48 -73.52
C GLY A 265 36.97 -35.95 -73.51
#